data_AF-X0W854-F1
#
_entry.id   AF-X0W854-F1
#
_cell.length_a   1.000
_cell.length_b   1.000
_cell.length_c   1.000
_cell.angle_alpha   90.00
_cell.angle_beta   90.00
_cell.angle_gamma   90.00
#
_symmetry.space_group_name_H-M   'P 1'
#
loop_
_entity.id
_entity.type
_entity.pdbx_description
1 polymer ?
#
loop_
_entity_poly.entity_id
_entity_poly.type
_entity_poly.pdbx_seq_one_letter_code
_entity_poly.pdbx_strand_id
1 'polypeptide(L)'
;MSVTVYIPTPFRRLTGNQVYVPAEGGTVGEVLDNLGNEYPELRHMIFDESDEVPSHINIYVNNQEIHSLKGKETPLEDGDEVAVIPAIAGGQVLTEEQVNRYSRHIIMSQVGPLGQRKLMAAKVLGIGAGGLGSPSALYLALAGVGTIGILDFDVVDLSNLQRQILHQNDDVGRPKTQSAKETLLSYNPDVNVVIHDGPLTSENAMEIISQYDIVMNGADNFTTRYLVNDACYFAGKP
;
A
#
# COMPACT_ATOMS: atom_id res chain seq x y z
N MET A 1 1.63 -11.22 -33.68
CA MET A 1 1.03 -12.11 -32.65
C MET A 1 -0.06 -11.30 -31.97
N SER A 2 -1.22 -11.91 -31.73
CA SER A 2 -2.38 -11.24 -31.15
C SER A 2 -2.35 -11.38 -29.64
N VAL A 3 -2.21 -10.26 -28.95
CA VAL A 3 -2.20 -10.19 -27.49
C VAL A 3 -3.35 -9.32 -27.00
N THR A 4 -3.64 -9.39 -25.70
CA THR A 4 -4.59 -8.48 -25.06
C THR A 4 -3.85 -7.51 -24.16
N VAL A 5 -4.17 -6.22 -24.27
CA VAL A 5 -3.57 -5.18 -23.43
C VAL A 5 -4.57 -4.72 -22.39
N TYR A 6 -4.24 -4.89 -21.11
CA TYR A 6 -5.00 -4.34 -20.00
C TYR A 6 -4.83 -2.81 -19.96
N ILE A 7 -5.96 -2.10 -19.97
CA ILE A 7 -6.02 -0.65 -19.86
C ILE A 7 -6.49 -0.23 -18.45
N PRO A 8 -5.61 0.42 -17.67
CA PRO A 8 -5.91 0.85 -16.31
C PRO A 8 -6.92 2.00 -16.31
N THR A 9 -7.69 2.13 -15.23
CA THR A 9 -8.79 3.11 -15.10
C THR A 9 -8.45 4.54 -15.56
N PRO A 10 -7.27 5.12 -15.25
CA PRO A 10 -6.93 6.47 -15.71
C PRO A 10 -6.88 6.61 -17.24
N PHE A 11 -6.57 5.52 -17.95
CA PHE A 11 -6.38 5.49 -19.40
C PHE A 11 -7.61 5.00 -20.17
N ARG A 12 -8.59 4.39 -19.49
CA ARG A 12 -9.78 3.80 -20.14
C ARG A 12 -10.54 4.78 -21.02
N ARG A 13 -10.62 6.06 -20.64
CA ARG A 13 -11.31 7.07 -21.46
C ARG A 13 -10.65 7.26 -22.83
N LEU A 14 -9.35 7.03 -22.91
CA LEU A 14 -8.56 7.14 -24.15
C LEU A 14 -8.77 5.94 -25.08
N THR A 15 -9.31 4.83 -24.55
CA THR A 15 -9.56 3.57 -25.28
C THR A 15 -11.04 3.18 -25.30
N GLY A 16 -11.94 4.17 -25.37
CA GLY A 16 -13.38 3.90 -25.49
C GLY A 16 -14.00 3.21 -24.27
N ASN A 17 -13.43 3.39 -23.08
CA ASN A 17 -13.77 2.73 -21.81
C ASN A 17 -13.58 1.20 -21.79
N GLN A 18 -12.79 0.65 -22.72
CA GLN A 18 -12.47 -0.76 -22.72
C GLN A 18 -11.43 -1.09 -21.65
N VAL A 19 -11.66 -2.20 -20.93
CA VAL A 19 -10.72 -2.72 -19.92
C VAL A 19 -9.56 -3.45 -20.59
N TYR A 20 -9.84 -4.10 -21.71
CA TYR A 20 -8.88 -4.81 -22.53
C TYR A 20 -9.04 -4.37 -23.97
N VAL A 21 -7.93 -4.11 -24.64
CA VAL A 21 -7.88 -3.83 -26.07
C VAL A 21 -7.00 -4.88 -26.76
N PRO A 22 -7.37 -5.37 -27.94
CA PRO A 22 -6.48 -6.22 -28.72
C PRO A 22 -5.29 -5.38 -29.22
N ALA A 23 -4.12 -5.99 -29.32
CA ALA A 23 -2.97 -5.39 -29.97
C ALA A 23 -2.14 -6.47 -30.68
N GLU A 24 -1.40 -6.04 -31.70
CA GLU A 24 -0.56 -6.93 -32.50
C GLU A 24 0.92 -6.55 -32.36
N GLY A 25 1.77 -7.55 -32.12
CA GLY A 25 3.22 -7.37 -32.12
C GLY A 25 3.92 -8.66 -31.70
N GLY A 26 5.17 -8.84 -32.12
CA GLY A 26 6.00 -9.98 -31.75
C GLY A 26 6.81 -9.79 -30.47
N THR A 27 6.93 -8.53 -30.03
CA THR A 27 7.59 -8.13 -28.79
C THR A 27 6.74 -7.11 -28.05
N VAL A 28 7.06 -6.86 -26.78
CA VAL A 28 6.42 -5.80 -26.00
C VAL A 28 6.55 -4.44 -26.69
N GLY A 29 7.72 -4.09 -27.23
CA GLY A 29 7.93 -2.84 -27.95
C GLY A 29 6.97 -2.68 -29.13
N GLU A 30 6.87 -3.71 -29.98
CA GLU A 30 5.96 -3.72 -31.13
C GLU A 30 4.49 -3.58 -30.73
N VAL A 31 4.08 -4.23 -29.64
CA VAL A 31 2.71 -4.14 -29.10
C VAL A 31 2.40 -2.73 -28.59
N LEU A 32 3.34 -2.08 -27.89
CA LEU A 32 3.15 -0.71 -27.41
C LEU A 32 3.10 0.30 -28.57
N ASP A 33 3.88 0.07 -29.63
CA ASP A 33 3.82 0.90 -30.83
C ASP A 33 2.52 0.70 -31.59
N ASN A 34 2.05 -0.53 -31.75
CA ASN A 34 0.73 -0.83 -32.31
C ASN A 34 -0.38 -0.12 -31.53
N LEU A 35 -0.36 -0.25 -30.20
CA LEU A 35 -1.31 0.40 -29.30
C LEU A 35 -1.25 1.93 -29.40
N GLY A 36 -0.04 2.50 -29.45
CA GLY A 36 0.15 3.95 -29.57
C GLY A 36 -0.28 4.52 -30.92
N ASN A 37 -0.18 3.74 -31.99
CA ASN A 37 -0.68 4.13 -33.31
C ASN A 37 -2.21 4.10 -33.38
N GLU A 38 -2.85 3.13 -32.73
CA GLU A 38 -4.32 3.05 -32.66
C GLU A 38 -4.92 4.10 -31.72
N TYR A 39 -4.23 4.40 -30.62
CA TYR A 39 -4.66 5.38 -29.61
C TYR A 39 -3.60 6.47 -29.39
N PRO A 40 -3.54 7.51 -30.24
CA PRO A 40 -2.50 8.55 -30.17
C PRO A 40 -2.44 9.29 -28.83
N GLU A 41 -3.60 9.58 -28.21
CA GLU A 41 -3.65 10.21 -26.88
C GLU A 41 -3.05 9.32 -25.79
N LEU A 42 -3.20 8.00 -25.92
CA LEU A 42 -2.58 7.03 -25.01
C LEU A 42 -1.06 6.95 -25.23
N ARG A 43 -0.58 7.09 -26.47
CA ARG A 43 0.87 7.11 -26.77
C ARG A 43 1.59 8.18 -25.97
N HIS A 44 1.04 9.39 -25.91
CA HIS A 44 1.59 10.50 -25.12
C HIS A 44 1.64 10.24 -23.61
N MET A 45 0.89 9.25 -23.13
CA MET A 45 0.90 8.83 -21.72
C MET A 45 1.86 7.66 -21.45
N ILE A 46 2.22 6.88 -22.48
CA ILE A 46 3.06 5.68 -22.37
C ILE A 46 4.52 6.00 -22.71
N PHE A 47 4.77 6.96 -23.59
CA PHE A 47 6.09 7.32 -24.10
C PHE A 47 6.44 8.77 -23.80
N ASP A 48 7.74 9.05 -23.61
CA ASP A 48 8.28 10.41 -23.52
C ASP A 48 8.62 11.01 -24.91
N GLU A 49 9.19 12.23 -24.92
CA GLU A 49 9.60 12.92 -26.15
C GLU A 49 10.71 12.21 -26.94
N SER A 50 11.40 11.23 -26.33
CA SER A 50 12.45 10.41 -26.96
C SER A 50 11.94 9.04 -27.40
N ASP A 51 10.62 8.80 -27.35
CA ASP A 51 9.97 7.54 -27.69
C ASP A 51 10.34 6.37 -26.76
N GLU A 52 10.79 6.69 -25.56
CA GLU A 52 11.08 5.71 -24.51
C GLU A 52 9.94 5.58 -23.51
N VAL A 53 9.82 4.39 -22.92
CA VAL A 53 8.84 4.14 -21.84
C VAL A 53 9.42 4.79 -20.57
N PRO A 54 8.77 5.81 -20.00
CA PRO A 54 9.26 6.49 -18.82
C PRO A 54 9.33 5.54 -17.62
N SER A 55 10.22 5.82 -16.67
CA SER A 55 10.34 5.05 -15.42
C SER A 55 9.08 5.06 -14.54
N HIS A 56 8.13 5.95 -14.83
CA HIS A 56 6.83 6.00 -14.17
C HIS A 56 5.76 5.17 -14.89
N ILE A 57 6.10 4.41 -15.93
CA ILE A 57 5.20 3.49 -16.62
C ILE A 57 5.77 2.08 -16.49
N ASN A 58 5.06 1.20 -15.78
CA ASN A 58 5.47 -0.18 -15.60
C ASN A 58 4.70 -1.07 -16.57
N ILE A 59 5.39 -2.03 -17.14
CA ILE A 59 4.83 -2.92 -18.15
C ILE A 59 5.02 -4.36 -17.70
N TYR A 60 3.93 -5.12 -17.75
CA TYR A 60 3.90 -6.53 -17.36
C TYR A 60 3.49 -7.39 -18.54
N VAL A 61 4.03 -8.59 -18.62
CA VAL A 61 3.60 -9.68 -19.50
C VAL A 61 3.20 -10.84 -18.60
N ASN A 62 1.94 -11.28 -18.66
CA ASN A 62 1.42 -12.38 -17.84
C ASN A 62 1.76 -12.26 -16.33
N ASN A 63 1.61 -11.04 -15.79
CA ASN A 63 1.97 -10.65 -14.41
C ASN A 63 3.48 -10.58 -14.08
N GLN A 64 4.37 -10.69 -15.06
CA GLN A 64 5.80 -10.51 -14.88
C GLN A 64 6.28 -9.19 -15.48
N GLU A 65 7.04 -8.40 -14.70
CA GLU A 65 7.52 -7.09 -15.15
C GLU A 65 8.63 -7.23 -16.20
N ILE A 66 8.55 -6.45 -17.28
CA ILE A 66 9.47 -6.58 -18.41
C ILE A 66 10.93 -6.26 -18.06
N HIS A 67 11.17 -5.51 -16.98
CA HIS A 67 12.52 -5.23 -16.49
C HIS A 67 13.21 -6.49 -15.93
N SER A 68 12.43 -7.44 -15.41
CA SER A 68 12.93 -8.77 -15.02
C SER A 68 13.10 -9.73 -16.20
N LEU A 69 12.72 -9.27 -17.41
CA LEU A 69 12.77 -10.01 -18.67
C LEU A 69 13.79 -9.33 -19.62
N LYS A 70 13.38 -9.03 -20.87
CA LYS A 70 14.22 -8.37 -21.89
C LYS A 70 13.75 -6.95 -22.19
N GLY A 71 13.03 -6.30 -21.27
CA GLY A 71 12.45 -4.98 -21.50
C GLY A 71 11.50 -4.97 -22.70
N LYS A 72 11.62 -3.95 -23.56
CA LYS A 72 10.85 -3.85 -24.82
C LYS A 72 11.08 -5.03 -25.77
N GLU A 73 12.24 -5.68 -25.71
CA GLU A 73 12.57 -6.85 -26.55
C GLU A 73 12.00 -8.17 -26.00
N THR A 74 11.20 -8.12 -24.94
CA THR A 74 10.53 -9.32 -24.40
C THR A 74 9.63 -9.92 -25.49
N PRO A 75 9.88 -11.16 -25.93
CA PRO A 75 9.05 -11.83 -26.93
C PRO A 75 7.68 -12.14 -26.34
N LEU A 76 6.65 -12.08 -27.18
CA LEU A 76 5.27 -12.39 -26.82
C LEU A 76 4.77 -13.60 -27.60
N GLU A 77 3.81 -14.33 -27.03
CA GLU A 77 3.09 -15.41 -27.69
C GLU A 77 1.61 -15.03 -27.91
N ASP A 78 0.94 -15.71 -28.84
CA ASP A 78 -0.49 -15.49 -29.07
C ASP A 78 -1.30 -15.81 -27.79
N GLY A 79 -2.11 -14.86 -27.34
CA GLY A 79 -2.90 -14.98 -26.12
C GLY A 79 -2.24 -14.41 -24.87
N ASP A 80 -1.01 -13.90 -24.95
CA ASP A 80 -0.39 -13.19 -23.83
C ASP A 80 -1.19 -11.95 -23.41
N GLU A 81 -1.13 -11.65 -22.12
CA GLU A 81 -1.69 -10.43 -21.54
C GLU A 81 -0.56 -9.45 -21.24
N VAL A 82 -0.62 -8.26 -21.86
CA VAL A 82 0.28 -7.15 -21.57
C VAL A 82 -0.46 -6.14 -20.70
N ALA A 83 0.13 -5.64 -19.62
CA ALA A 83 -0.48 -4.60 -18.80
C ALA A 83 0.40 -3.36 -18.78
N VAL A 84 -0.16 -2.23 -19.22
CA VAL A 84 0.48 -0.91 -19.12
C VAL A 84 -0.03 -0.23 -17.87
N ILE A 85 0.79 -0.17 -16.83
CA ILE A 85 0.39 0.35 -15.52
C ILE A 85 1.18 1.62 -15.23
N PRO A 86 0.54 2.79 -15.27
CA PRO A 86 1.21 4.02 -14.93
C PRO A 86 1.35 4.10 -13.40
N ALA A 87 2.50 4.58 -12.95
CA ALA A 87 2.83 4.88 -11.55
C ALA A 87 2.09 6.14 -11.09
N ILE A 88 0.78 6.21 -11.33
CA ILE A 88 -0.08 7.38 -11.00
C ILE A 88 -0.34 7.48 -9.48
N ALA A 89 0.24 6.59 -8.69
CA ALA A 89 0.07 6.61 -7.24
C ALA A 89 1.41 6.60 -6.49
N GLY A 90 2.46 7.25 -7.01
CA GLY A 90 3.65 7.64 -6.22
C GLY A 90 4.31 6.53 -5.39
N GLY A 91 4.05 5.26 -5.72
CA GLY A 91 4.44 4.12 -4.91
C GLY A 91 5.68 3.49 -5.52
N GLN A 92 6.67 3.23 -4.68
CA GLN A 92 7.86 2.48 -5.07
C GLN A 92 7.47 1.15 -5.73
N VAL A 93 8.29 0.72 -6.70
CA VAL A 93 8.21 -0.63 -7.26
C VAL A 93 8.39 -1.63 -6.11
N LEU A 94 7.56 -2.66 -6.08
CA LEU A 94 7.66 -3.70 -5.06
C LEU A 94 8.95 -4.48 -5.30
N THR A 95 9.74 -4.70 -4.24
CA THR A 95 10.89 -5.61 -4.33
C THR A 95 10.41 -7.05 -4.53
N GLU A 96 11.29 -7.95 -5.00
CA GLU A 96 10.95 -9.38 -5.14
C GLU A 96 10.47 -9.99 -3.81
N GLU A 97 11.10 -9.61 -2.70
CA GLU A 97 10.70 -10.04 -1.36
C GLU A 97 9.28 -9.56 -1.01
N GLN A 98 8.96 -8.31 -1.32
CA GLN A 98 7.62 -7.74 -1.09
C GLN A 98 6.56 -8.39 -1.98
N VAL A 99 6.89 -8.67 -3.25
CA VAL A 99 6.00 -9.41 -4.16
C VAL A 99 5.71 -10.80 -3.59
N ASN A 100 6.73 -11.51 -3.09
CA ASN A 100 6.55 -12.81 -2.47
C ASN A 100 5.67 -12.72 -1.21
N ARG A 101 6.02 -11.81 -0.28
CA ARG A 101 5.31 -11.56 0.99
C ARG A 101 3.84 -11.23 0.79
N TYR A 102 3.52 -10.35 -0.16
CA TYR A 102 2.15 -9.86 -0.39
C TYR A 102 1.44 -10.55 -1.55
N SER A 103 2.01 -11.62 -2.12
CA SER A 103 1.49 -12.33 -3.31
C SER A 103 -0.01 -12.65 -3.21
N ARG A 104 -0.48 -13.09 -2.04
CA ARG A 104 -1.90 -13.44 -1.80
C ARG A 104 -2.82 -12.22 -1.78
N HIS A 105 -2.34 -11.04 -1.41
CA HIS A 105 -3.10 -9.79 -1.52
C HIS A 105 -3.08 -9.25 -2.95
N ILE A 106 -1.93 -9.31 -3.61
CA ILE A 106 -1.73 -8.82 -4.98
C ILE A 106 -2.65 -9.55 -5.98
N ILE A 107 -2.89 -10.85 -5.79
CA ILE A 107 -3.77 -11.64 -6.67
C ILE A 107 -5.26 -11.25 -6.51
N MET A 108 -5.66 -10.61 -5.41
CA MET A 108 -7.04 -10.19 -5.21
C MET A 108 -7.38 -9.02 -6.15
N SER A 109 -8.41 -9.18 -6.98
CA SER A 109 -8.78 -8.19 -8.00
C SER A 109 -9.14 -6.81 -7.44
N GLN A 110 -9.66 -6.74 -6.21
CA GLN A 110 -9.99 -5.48 -5.52
C GLN A 110 -8.75 -4.77 -4.96
N VAL A 111 -7.64 -5.48 -4.77
CA VAL A 111 -6.37 -4.94 -4.24
C VAL A 111 -5.40 -4.74 -5.40
N GLY A 112 -4.95 -5.83 -6.01
CA GLY A 112 -3.96 -5.79 -7.09
C GLY A 112 -2.60 -5.24 -6.63
N PRO A 113 -1.63 -5.15 -7.55
CA PRO A 113 -0.35 -4.48 -7.29
C PRO A 113 -0.53 -3.00 -6.89
N LEU A 114 -1.54 -2.33 -7.44
CA LEU A 114 -1.82 -0.92 -7.16
C LEU A 114 -2.33 -0.72 -5.73
N GLY A 115 -3.27 -1.55 -5.27
CA GLY A 115 -3.79 -1.49 -3.90
C GLY A 115 -2.72 -1.82 -2.88
N GLN A 116 -1.85 -2.80 -3.17
CA GLN A 116 -0.72 -3.12 -2.30
C GLN A 116 0.24 -1.93 -2.15
N ARG A 117 0.59 -1.26 -3.25
CA ARG A 117 1.41 -0.03 -3.20
C ARG A 117 0.74 1.09 -2.41
N LYS A 118 -0.58 1.24 -2.51
CA LYS A 118 -1.34 2.22 -1.70
C LYS A 118 -1.29 1.89 -0.21
N LEU A 119 -1.40 0.61 0.18
CA LEU A 119 -1.22 0.19 1.56
C LEU A 119 0.17 0.57 2.06
N MET A 120 1.21 0.25 1.28
CA MET A 120 2.60 0.58 1.62
C MET A 120 2.92 2.08 1.65
N ALA A 121 2.11 2.91 1.00
CA ALA A 121 2.23 4.37 1.09
C ALA A 121 1.44 4.97 2.27
N ALA A 122 0.47 4.24 2.81
CA ALA A 122 -0.45 4.73 3.82
C ALA A 122 0.22 4.85 5.21
N LYS A 123 -0.24 5.85 5.96
CA LYS A 123 0.14 6.09 7.35
C LYS A 123 -1.08 5.97 8.25
N VAL A 124 -1.07 5.05 9.19
CA VAL A 124 -2.19 4.83 10.11
C VAL A 124 -1.75 5.07 11.55
N LEU A 125 -2.51 5.87 12.30
CA LEU A 125 -2.30 6.07 13.74
C LEU A 125 -3.24 5.16 14.53
N GLY A 126 -2.69 4.31 15.39
CA GLY A 126 -3.43 3.56 16.41
C GLY A 126 -3.37 4.27 17.76
N ILE A 127 -4.54 4.65 18.28
CA ILE A 127 -4.68 5.29 19.59
C ILE A 127 -5.04 4.21 20.61
N GLY A 128 -4.05 3.79 21.39
CA GLY A 128 -4.06 2.64 22.27
C GLY A 128 -3.48 1.40 21.58
N ALA A 129 -2.59 0.70 22.28
CA ALA A 129 -2.03 -0.61 21.94
C ALA A 129 -2.72 -1.76 22.72
N GLY A 130 -3.86 -1.47 23.37
CA GLY A 130 -4.64 -2.42 24.15
C GLY A 130 -5.44 -3.45 23.34
N GLY A 131 -6.55 -3.95 23.89
CA GLY A 131 -7.26 -5.11 23.31
C GLY A 131 -7.86 -4.88 21.91
N LEU A 132 -8.12 -3.62 21.52
CA LEU A 132 -8.57 -3.27 20.18
C LEU A 132 -7.40 -2.87 19.27
N GLY A 133 -6.48 -2.04 19.78
CA GLY A 133 -5.33 -1.59 19.01
C GLY A 133 -4.37 -2.72 18.65
N SER A 134 -4.19 -3.69 19.54
CA SER A 134 -3.32 -4.86 19.33
C SER A 134 -3.61 -5.62 18.03
N PRO A 135 -4.82 -6.22 17.86
CA PRO A 135 -5.13 -6.95 16.64
C PRO A 135 -5.14 -6.04 15.40
N SER A 136 -5.64 -4.81 15.51
CA SER A 136 -5.68 -3.89 14.38
C SER A 136 -4.30 -3.56 13.85
N ALA A 137 -3.37 -3.14 14.71
CA ALA A 137 -2.01 -2.80 14.30
C ALA A 137 -1.25 -4.01 13.74
N LEU A 138 -1.48 -5.21 14.30
CA LEU A 138 -0.90 -6.45 13.77
C LEU A 138 -1.36 -6.71 12.34
N TYR A 139 -2.67 -6.67 12.07
CA TYR A 139 -3.17 -6.93 10.73
C TYR A 139 -2.80 -5.84 9.73
N LEU A 140 -2.68 -4.57 10.15
CA LEU A 140 -2.14 -3.52 9.27
C LEU A 140 -0.68 -3.78 8.90
N ALA A 141 0.14 -4.22 9.86
CA ALA A 141 1.54 -4.56 9.59
C ALA A 141 1.63 -5.74 8.62
N LEU A 142 0.83 -6.80 8.84
CA LEU A 142 0.77 -7.96 7.94
C LEU A 142 0.23 -7.61 6.55
N ALA A 143 -0.69 -6.65 6.45
CA ALA A 143 -1.19 -6.12 5.18
C ALA A 143 -0.16 -5.28 4.42
N GLY A 144 0.94 -4.88 5.07
CA GLY A 144 1.99 -4.06 4.49
C GLY A 144 1.66 -2.57 4.50
N VAL A 145 0.94 -2.09 5.52
CA VAL A 145 0.77 -0.64 5.72
C VAL A 145 2.13 0.00 5.98
N GLY A 146 2.45 1.06 5.23
CA GLY A 146 3.80 1.64 5.21
C GLY A 146 4.25 2.21 6.54
N THR A 147 3.40 3.00 7.19
CA THR A 147 3.69 3.58 8.51
C THR A 147 2.58 3.29 9.50
N ILE A 148 2.94 2.77 10.67
CA ILE A 148 2.01 2.55 11.78
C ILE A 148 2.49 3.39 12.96
N GLY A 149 1.72 4.42 13.31
CA GLY A 149 1.86 5.16 14.54
C GLY A 149 1.18 4.42 15.68
N ILE A 150 1.82 4.34 16.84
CA ILE A 150 1.24 3.75 18.05
C ILE A 150 1.34 4.78 19.17
N LEU A 151 0.19 5.21 19.69
CA LEU A 151 0.10 6.07 20.85
C LEU A 151 -0.45 5.29 22.03
N ASP A 152 0.33 5.15 23.09
CA ASP A 152 -0.11 4.55 24.35
C ASP A 152 0.75 5.13 25.49
N PHE A 153 0.22 5.13 26.70
CA PHE A 153 0.91 5.64 27.90
C PHE A 153 1.07 4.57 28.99
N ASP A 154 0.45 3.40 28.81
CA ASP A 154 0.51 2.32 29.77
C ASP A 154 1.76 1.46 29.60
N VAL A 155 2.03 0.68 30.64
CA VAL A 155 2.95 -0.46 30.61
C VAL A 155 2.19 -1.78 30.42
N VAL A 156 2.87 -2.80 29.94
CA VAL A 156 2.33 -4.15 29.79
C VAL A 156 2.04 -4.74 31.17
N ASP A 157 0.84 -5.27 31.34
CA ASP A 157 0.39 -5.92 32.57
C ASP A 157 -0.05 -7.37 32.31
N LEU A 158 0.23 -8.28 33.25
CA LEU A 158 -0.10 -9.70 33.11
C LEU A 158 -1.59 -9.94 32.87
N SER A 159 -2.47 -9.19 33.52
CA SER A 159 -3.94 -9.31 33.38
C SER A 159 -4.44 -8.92 31.99
N ASN A 160 -3.60 -8.23 31.21
CA ASN A 160 -3.93 -7.69 29.91
C ASN A 160 -3.55 -8.67 28.77
N LEU A 161 -2.63 -9.61 29.01
CA LEU A 161 -2.11 -10.53 28.00
C LEU A 161 -3.15 -11.49 27.41
N GLN A 162 -4.26 -11.74 28.11
CA GLN A 162 -5.36 -12.59 27.59
C GLN A 162 -6.06 -12.02 26.34
N ARG A 163 -5.84 -10.73 26.02
CA ARG A 163 -6.45 -10.05 24.86
C ARG A 163 -5.53 -9.09 24.10
N GLN A 164 -4.39 -8.70 24.66
CA GLN A 164 -3.45 -7.75 24.06
C GLN A 164 -2.32 -8.49 23.36
N ILE A 165 -2.60 -8.97 22.14
CA ILE A 165 -1.74 -9.92 21.42
C ILE A 165 -0.43 -9.33 20.87
N LEU A 166 -0.21 -8.03 21.00
CA LEU A 166 1.08 -7.41 20.68
C LEU A 166 2.14 -7.60 21.77
N HIS A 167 1.75 -8.08 22.95
CA HIS A 167 2.61 -8.17 24.13
C HIS A 167 2.77 -9.61 24.57
N GLN A 168 3.94 -9.96 25.08
CA GLN A 168 4.24 -11.29 25.59
C GLN A 168 4.61 -11.26 27.08
N ASN A 169 4.77 -12.44 27.69
CA ASN A 169 5.08 -12.54 29.13
C ASN A 169 6.39 -11.81 29.50
N ASP A 170 7.38 -11.84 28.61
CA ASP A 170 8.67 -11.19 28.82
C ASP A 170 8.58 -9.66 28.77
N ASP A 171 7.44 -9.11 28.33
CA ASP A 171 7.24 -7.68 28.23
C ASP A 171 6.61 -7.03 29.47
N VAL A 172 6.17 -7.82 30.46
CA VAL A 172 5.48 -7.28 31.64
C VAL A 172 6.32 -6.19 32.33
N GLY A 173 5.72 -5.02 32.51
CA GLY A 173 6.36 -3.81 33.06
C GLY A 173 7.05 -2.90 32.03
N ARG A 174 7.19 -3.32 30.77
CA ARG A 174 7.72 -2.48 29.69
C ARG A 174 6.62 -1.57 29.12
N PRO A 175 6.97 -0.40 28.53
CA PRO A 175 6.01 0.42 27.79
C PRO A 175 5.31 -0.37 26.68
N LYS A 176 3.98 -0.26 26.59
CA LYS A 176 3.20 -0.97 25.55
C LYS A 176 3.63 -0.58 24.15
N THR A 177 3.91 0.70 23.91
CA THR A 177 4.40 1.23 22.63
C THR A 177 5.67 0.52 22.15
N GLN A 178 6.63 0.29 23.04
CA GLN A 178 7.90 -0.35 22.71
C GLN A 178 7.72 -1.86 22.44
N SER A 179 7.00 -2.58 23.31
CA SER A 179 6.69 -4.00 23.08
C SER A 179 5.91 -4.19 21.77
N ALA A 180 4.93 -3.33 21.50
CA ALA A 180 4.18 -3.34 20.26
C ALA A 180 5.07 -3.13 19.03
N LYS A 181 5.98 -2.14 19.07
CA LYS A 181 6.91 -1.88 17.97
C LYS A 181 7.79 -3.09 17.65
N GLU A 182 8.36 -3.71 18.67
CA GLU A 182 9.21 -4.90 18.51
C GLU A 182 8.41 -6.07 17.91
N THR A 183 7.21 -6.32 18.42
CA THR A 183 6.33 -7.35 17.87
C THR A 183 6.00 -7.09 16.39
N LEU A 184 5.56 -5.88 16.04
CA LEU A 184 5.20 -5.56 14.64
C LEU A 184 6.39 -5.72 13.67
N LEU A 185 7.57 -5.24 14.07
CA LEU A 185 8.78 -5.37 13.24
C LEU A 185 9.25 -6.83 13.12
N SER A 186 8.98 -7.67 14.13
CA SER A 186 9.27 -9.11 14.02
C SER A 186 8.40 -9.82 12.99
N TYR A 187 7.15 -9.36 12.78
CA TYR A 187 6.25 -9.88 11.76
C TYR A 187 6.56 -9.31 10.38
N ASN A 188 6.80 -8.01 10.30
CA ASN A 188 7.04 -7.33 9.03
C ASN A 188 8.10 -6.22 9.19
N PRO A 189 9.37 -6.48 8.80
CA PRO A 189 10.45 -5.52 8.92
C PRO A 189 10.33 -4.35 7.93
N ASP A 190 9.46 -4.44 6.91
CA ASP A 190 9.25 -3.38 5.92
C ASP A 190 8.41 -2.20 6.47
N VAL A 191 7.73 -2.40 7.61
CA VAL A 191 6.82 -1.40 8.19
C VAL A 191 7.59 -0.39 9.02
N ASN A 192 7.35 0.90 8.77
CA ASN A 192 7.85 1.96 9.64
C ASN A 192 6.95 2.13 10.87
N VAL A 193 7.43 1.73 12.05
CA VAL A 193 6.68 1.88 13.31
C VAL A 193 7.15 3.11 14.09
N VAL A 194 6.24 4.06 14.26
CA VAL A 194 6.45 5.32 14.99
C VAL A 194 5.74 5.24 16.34
N ILE A 195 6.45 5.48 17.43
CA ILE A 195 5.89 5.47 18.79
C ILE A 195 5.59 6.89 19.26
N HIS A 196 4.47 7.05 19.95
CA HIS A 196 4.09 8.27 20.67
C HIS A 196 3.84 7.88 22.12
N ASP A 197 4.88 8.01 22.95
CA ASP A 197 4.78 7.68 24.37
C ASP A 197 4.04 8.78 25.12
N GLY A 198 2.94 8.40 25.77
CA GLY A 198 2.16 9.32 26.60
C GLY A 198 0.71 9.48 26.13
N PRO A 199 -0.10 10.19 26.92
CA PRO A 199 -1.52 10.33 26.64
C PRO A 199 -1.76 11.29 25.49
N LEU A 200 -2.83 11.03 24.74
CA LEU A 200 -3.39 12.02 23.82
C LEU A 200 -4.09 13.11 24.63
N THR A 201 -3.72 14.36 24.41
CA THR A 201 -4.28 15.54 25.07
C THR A 201 -4.75 16.56 24.03
N SER A 202 -5.55 17.54 24.43
CA SER A 202 -5.95 18.63 23.54
C SER A 202 -4.77 19.46 23.01
N GLU A 203 -3.63 19.42 23.70
CA GLU A 203 -2.42 20.16 23.33
C GLU A 203 -1.66 19.46 22.20
N ASN A 204 -1.62 18.12 22.18
CA ASN A 204 -0.83 17.35 21.21
C ASN A 204 -1.67 16.70 20.09
N ALA A 205 -3.00 16.61 20.24
CA ALA A 205 -3.83 15.80 19.35
C ALA A 205 -3.72 16.21 17.87
N MET A 206 -3.79 17.51 17.59
CA MET A 206 -3.72 18.02 16.21
C MET A 206 -2.34 17.81 15.58
N GLU A 207 -1.28 18.00 16.35
CA GLU A 207 0.09 17.78 15.89
C GLU A 207 0.31 16.32 15.51
N ILE A 208 -0.13 15.39 16.36
CA ILE A 208 0.06 13.96 16.12
C ILE A 208 -0.85 13.47 14.98
N ILE A 209 -2.16 13.73 15.05
CA ILE A 209 -3.15 13.19 14.10
C ILE A 209 -2.91 13.70 12.67
N SER A 210 -2.46 14.95 12.50
CA SER A 210 -2.25 15.52 11.16
C SER A 210 -1.19 14.78 10.31
N GLN A 211 -0.27 14.05 10.96
CA GLN A 211 0.82 13.32 10.32
C GLN A 211 0.39 12.00 9.64
N TYR A 212 -0.86 11.56 9.88
CA TYR A 212 -1.38 10.26 9.43
C TYR A 212 -2.54 10.42 8.46
N ASP A 213 -2.80 9.40 7.65
CA ASP A 213 -3.89 9.38 6.68
C ASP A 213 -5.19 8.89 7.30
N ILE A 214 -5.11 7.94 8.24
CA ILE A 214 -6.25 7.28 8.91
C ILE A 214 -5.96 7.18 10.41
N VAL A 215 -6.99 7.37 11.24
CA VAL A 215 -6.88 7.19 12.70
C VAL A 215 -7.77 6.04 13.17
N MET A 216 -7.16 5.07 13.86
CA MET A 216 -7.86 3.99 14.54
C MET A 216 -7.96 4.29 16.03
N ASN A 217 -9.19 4.41 16.52
CA ASN A 217 -9.45 4.66 17.94
C ASN A 217 -9.63 3.35 18.71
N GLY A 218 -8.61 2.95 19.46
CA GLY A 218 -8.62 1.82 20.39
C GLY A 218 -8.80 2.22 21.86
N ALA A 219 -9.09 3.49 22.16
CA ALA A 219 -9.20 4.00 23.52
C ALA A 219 -10.43 3.41 24.25
N ASP A 220 -10.31 3.18 25.55
CA ASP A 220 -11.33 2.55 26.39
C ASP A 220 -12.12 3.54 27.27
N ASN A 221 -11.77 4.82 27.23
CA ASN A 221 -12.44 5.87 28.00
C ASN A 221 -13.11 6.92 27.08
N PHE A 222 -14.18 7.53 27.58
CA PHE A 222 -14.97 8.51 26.82
C PHE A 222 -14.17 9.77 26.47
N THR A 223 -13.38 10.29 27.40
CA THR A 223 -12.62 11.54 27.22
C THR A 223 -11.72 11.47 26.00
N THR A 224 -10.90 10.42 25.87
CA THR A 224 -10.05 10.21 24.70
C THR A 224 -10.89 10.00 23.44
N ARG A 225 -12.01 9.27 23.52
CA ARG A 225 -12.87 9.03 22.35
C ARG A 225 -13.45 10.32 21.75
N TYR A 226 -13.93 11.23 22.59
CA TYR A 226 -14.43 12.53 22.14
C TYR A 226 -13.29 13.40 21.58
N LEU A 227 -12.14 13.43 22.26
CA LEU A 227 -10.97 14.18 21.78
C LEU A 227 -10.52 13.70 20.38
N VAL A 228 -10.44 12.38 20.18
CA VAL A 228 -10.08 11.80 18.87
C VAL A 228 -11.10 12.17 17.80
N ASN A 229 -12.38 12.05 18.11
CA ASN A 229 -13.45 12.42 17.17
C ASN A 229 -13.31 13.88 16.71
N ASP A 230 -13.14 14.80 17.66
CA ASP A 230 -13.06 16.23 17.35
C ASP A 230 -11.78 16.55 16.59
N ALA A 231 -10.64 16.00 17.01
CA ALA A 231 -9.37 16.21 16.33
C ALA A 231 -9.39 15.65 14.90
N CYS A 232 -9.94 14.45 14.68
CA CYS A 232 -10.11 13.88 13.33
C CYS A 232 -11.05 14.74 12.46
N TYR A 233 -12.17 15.19 13.02
CA TYR A 233 -13.11 16.07 12.31
C TYR A 233 -12.42 17.35 11.84
N PHE A 234 -11.68 18.04 12.73
CA PHE A 234 -10.98 19.28 12.38
C PHE A 234 -9.77 19.05 11.47
N ALA A 235 -9.10 17.89 11.55
CA ALA A 235 -7.97 17.54 10.70
C ALA A 235 -8.38 16.91 9.35
N GLY A 236 -9.68 16.69 9.12
CA GLY A 236 -10.19 16.03 7.92
C GLY A 236 -9.70 14.59 7.78
N LYS A 237 -9.54 13.87 8.90
CA LYS A 237 -9.06 12.49 8.93
C LYS A 237 -10.21 11.51 9.14
N PRO A 238 -10.29 10.43 8.34
CA PRO A 238 -11.20 9.31 8.59
C PRO A 238 -10.81 8.51 9.83
#